data_AF-A0A2V9N0S4-F1
#
_entry.id   AF-A0A2V9N0S4-F1
#
_cell.length_a   1.000
_cell.length_b   1.000
_cell.length_c   1.000
_cell.angle_alpha   90.00
_cell.angle_beta   90.00
_cell.angle_gamma   90.00
#
_symmetry.space_group_name_H-M   'P 1'
#
loop_
_entity.id
_entity.type
_entity.pdbx_description
1 polymer ?
#
loop_
_entity_poly.entity_id
_entity_poly.type
_entity_poly.pdbx_seq_one_letter_code
_entity_poly.pdbx_strand_id
1 'polypeptide(L)'
;MIQLPKRTNSMSETIALERRPKLKVFNQETLIKGKPAQVQCVEIGGQSFAITNGPLTIVRLEDEWYEDVNNPSAVIAALKERSRVNPDILTFWQRVPEIEPKYPYHTEWESLAVLPITSFDYWWNKQVKGTTRNMIRKSQKVGVEVRQVAFDDDFVRGMTDIFNETPVRQGKS
;
A
#
# COMPACT_ATOMS: atom_id res chain seq x y z
N MET A 1 7.42 -11.47 -68.03
CA MET A 1 8.21 -11.96 -66.88
C MET A 1 7.49 -11.48 -65.62
N ILE A 2 6.64 -12.35 -65.04
CA ILE A 2 5.73 -12.00 -63.94
C ILE A 2 6.36 -12.50 -62.64
N GLN A 3 6.72 -11.59 -61.75
CA GLN A 3 7.31 -11.90 -60.44
C GLN A 3 6.18 -12.06 -59.42
N LEU A 4 5.97 -13.29 -58.93
CA LEU A 4 5.09 -13.55 -57.78
C LEU A 4 5.74 -13.03 -56.49
N PRO A 5 4.97 -12.44 -55.55
CA PRO A 5 5.51 -12.08 -54.25
C PRO A 5 5.78 -13.33 -53.40
N LYS A 6 7.01 -13.41 -52.88
CA LYS A 6 7.43 -14.43 -51.92
C LYS A 6 6.66 -14.26 -50.61
N ARG A 7 5.85 -15.26 -50.24
CA ARG A 7 5.39 -15.48 -48.86
C ARG A 7 6.62 -15.55 -47.96
N THR A 8 6.75 -14.59 -47.05
CA THR A 8 7.85 -14.56 -46.08
C THR A 8 7.26 -14.69 -44.68
N ASN A 9 7.42 -15.90 -44.13
CA ASN A 9 7.49 -16.30 -42.73
C ASN A 9 6.61 -15.58 -41.68
N SER A 10 5.48 -16.21 -41.36
CA SER A 10 4.77 -16.07 -40.08
C SER A 10 5.44 -16.86 -38.93
N MET A 11 6.76 -17.08 -38.99
CA MET A 11 7.51 -17.93 -38.05
C MET A 11 8.45 -17.16 -37.13
N SER A 12 8.71 -15.88 -37.42
CA SER A 12 9.58 -15.02 -36.61
C SER A 12 8.84 -14.29 -35.47
N GLU A 13 7.51 -14.20 -35.51
CA GLU A 13 6.72 -13.65 -34.39
C GLU A 13 6.53 -14.64 -33.24
N THR A 14 6.66 -15.95 -33.49
CA THR A 14 6.45 -16.99 -32.46
C THR A 14 7.65 -17.15 -31.52
N ILE A 15 8.85 -16.71 -31.90
CA ILE A 15 10.10 -16.98 -31.17
C ILE A 15 10.43 -15.88 -30.13
N ALA A 16 9.80 -14.70 -30.23
CA ALA A 16 9.96 -13.62 -29.23
C ALA A 16 9.10 -13.81 -27.96
N LEU A 17 8.31 -14.89 -27.88
CA LEU A 17 7.56 -15.28 -26.69
C LEU A 17 8.37 -16.21 -25.75
N GLU A 18 9.68 -16.34 -25.98
CA GLU A 18 10.54 -17.14 -25.10
C GLU A 18 11.07 -16.32 -23.91
N ARG A 19 10.52 -16.66 -22.74
CA ARG A 19 11.03 -16.44 -21.38
C ARG A 19 11.08 -14.98 -20.93
N ARG A 20 9.90 -14.44 -20.58
CA ARG A 20 9.82 -13.35 -19.60
C ARG A 20 10.69 -13.72 -18.38
N PRO A 21 11.58 -12.81 -17.91
CA PRO A 21 12.48 -13.15 -16.82
C PRO A 21 11.68 -13.54 -15.58
N LYS A 22 12.16 -14.58 -14.89
CA LYS A 22 11.59 -15.00 -13.61
C LYS A 22 11.61 -13.82 -12.65
N LEU A 23 10.56 -13.72 -11.83
CA LEU A 23 10.50 -12.70 -10.80
C LEU A 23 11.60 -13.00 -9.76
N LYS A 24 12.36 -11.96 -9.42
CA LYS A 24 13.43 -12.04 -8.42
C LYS A 24 12.84 -11.72 -7.06
N VAL A 25 13.04 -12.62 -6.11
CA VAL A 25 12.75 -12.35 -4.69
C VAL A 25 13.94 -11.62 -4.09
N PHE A 26 13.69 -10.59 -3.30
CA PHE A 26 14.68 -9.82 -2.57
C PHE A 26 14.24 -9.61 -1.12
N ASN A 27 15.16 -9.23 -0.24
CA ASN A 27 14.82 -8.86 1.13
C ASN A 27 14.77 -7.35 1.24
N GLN A 28 13.74 -6.84 1.90
CA GLN A 28 13.58 -5.43 2.23
C GLN A 28 13.59 -5.27 3.75
N GLU A 29 14.34 -4.28 4.23
CA GLU A 29 14.34 -3.91 5.64
C GLU A 29 13.03 -3.20 5.99
N THR A 30 12.44 -3.58 7.11
CA THR A 30 11.18 -3.02 7.61
C THR A 30 11.13 -3.09 9.13
N LEU A 31 10.06 -2.57 9.73
CA LEU A 31 9.78 -2.65 11.15
C LEU A 31 8.50 -3.45 11.37
N ILE A 32 8.60 -4.65 11.95
CA ILE A 32 7.42 -5.42 12.36
C ILE A 32 7.24 -5.25 13.87
N LYS A 33 6.12 -4.66 14.29
CA LYS A 33 5.83 -4.33 15.70
C LYS A 33 6.97 -3.54 16.36
N GLY A 34 7.52 -2.57 15.62
CA GLY A 34 8.63 -1.71 16.08
C GLY A 34 10.00 -2.40 16.16
N LYS A 35 10.13 -3.65 15.74
CA LYS A 35 11.40 -4.37 15.70
C LYS A 35 11.94 -4.42 14.27
N PRO A 36 13.24 -4.16 14.06
CA PRO A 36 13.89 -4.41 12.78
C PRO A 36 13.61 -5.83 12.30
N ALA A 37 13.13 -5.92 11.08
CA ALA A 37 12.80 -7.17 10.42
C ALA A 37 13.19 -7.09 8.95
N GLN A 38 13.31 -8.25 8.32
CA GLN A 38 13.42 -8.35 6.87
C GLN A 38 12.20 -9.09 6.34
N VAL A 39 11.56 -8.50 5.34
CA VAL A 39 10.47 -9.14 4.60
C VAL A 39 10.98 -9.54 3.23
N GLN A 40 10.58 -10.72 2.78
CA GLN A 40 10.83 -11.13 1.41
C GLN A 40 9.83 -10.43 0.51
N CYS A 41 10.31 -9.82 -0.56
CA CYS A 41 9.50 -9.08 -1.51
C CYS A 41 9.74 -9.58 -2.93
N VAL A 42 8.75 -9.35 -3.79
CA VAL A 42 8.84 -9.54 -5.23
C VAL A 42 8.37 -8.28 -5.94
N GLU A 43 9.10 -7.86 -6.97
CA GLU A 43 8.73 -6.68 -7.75
C GLU A 43 7.92 -7.09 -8.99
N ILE A 44 6.73 -6.51 -9.13
CA ILE A 44 5.83 -6.80 -10.26
C ILE A 44 5.24 -5.49 -10.75
N GLY A 45 5.54 -5.14 -12.01
CA GLY A 45 4.98 -3.93 -12.62
C GLY A 45 5.40 -2.63 -11.93
N GLY A 46 6.59 -2.59 -11.32
CA GLY A 46 7.10 -1.43 -10.58
C GLY A 46 6.55 -1.29 -9.15
N GLN A 47 5.78 -2.26 -8.66
CA GLN A 47 5.29 -2.30 -7.28
C GLN A 47 5.93 -3.47 -6.52
N SER A 48 6.25 -3.23 -5.25
CA SER A 48 6.81 -4.23 -4.33
C SER A 48 5.69 -4.96 -3.60
N PHE A 49 5.72 -6.29 -3.66
CA PHE A 49 4.79 -7.14 -2.95
C PHE A 49 5.53 -7.98 -1.91
N ALA A 50 5.16 -7.84 -0.64
CA ALA A 50 5.68 -8.66 0.43
C ALA A 50 5.10 -10.07 0.43
N ILE A 51 5.95 -11.01 0.82
CA ILE A 51 5.70 -12.44 0.87
C ILE A 51 5.73 -12.84 2.34
N THR A 52 4.60 -13.35 2.82
CA THR A 52 4.49 -13.97 4.13
C THR A 52 4.40 -15.47 3.95
N ASN A 53 5.44 -16.17 4.40
CA ASN A 53 5.48 -17.64 4.39
C ASN A 53 4.85 -18.21 5.67
N GLY A 54 4.15 -19.34 5.55
CA GLY A 54 3.49 -20.01 6.66
C GLY A 54 2.79 -21.29 6.20
N PRO A 55 1.76 -21.78 6.92
CA PRO A 55 0.88 -22.83 6.41
C PRO A 55 0.19 -22.47 5.08
N LEU A 56 0.00 -21.17 4.85
CA LEU A 56 -0.37 -20.57 3.57
C LEU A 56 0.68 -19.50 3.23
N THR A 57 1.10 -19.46 1.97
CA THR A 57 1.95 -18.42 1.42
C THR A 57 1.09 -17.28 0.90
N ILE A 58 1.22 -16.11 1.52
CA ILE A 58 0.43 -14.92 1.19
C ILE A 58 1.34 -13.88 0.54
N VAL A 59 0.88 -13.29 -0.56
CA VAL A 59 1.49 -12.13 -1.19
C VAL A 59 0.56 -10.93 -1.02
N ARG A 60 1.12 -9.79 -0.60
CA ARG A 60 0.39 -8.54 -0.36
C ARG A 60 1.19 -7.37 -0.92
N LEU A 61 0.52 -6.32 -1.38
CA LEU A 61 1.19 -5.06 -1.70
C LEU A 61 1.85 -4.50 -0.42
N GLU A 62 3.15 -4.17 -0.46
CA GLU A 62 3.88 -3.76 0.74
C GLU A 62 3.37 -2.41 1.29
N ASP A 63 3.29 -1.41 0.43
CA ASP A 63 2.84 -0.06 0.78
C ASP A 63 1.33 0.13 0.57
N GLU A 64 0.53 -0.88 0.91
CA GLU A 64 -0.91 -0.89 0.62
C GLU A 64 -1.67 0.32 1.21
N TRP A 65 -1.23 0.85 2.35
CA TRP A 65 -1.82 2.07 2.93
C TRP A 65 -1.59 3.32 2.09
N TYR A 66 -0.63 3.31 1.17
CA TYR A 66 -0.24 4.45 0.33
C TYR A 66 -0.53 4.21 -1.15
N GLU A 67 -0.44 2.97 -1.60
CA GLU A 67 -0.56 2.58 -3.01
C GLU A 67 -1.64 1.54 -3.26
N ASP A 68 -2.27 1.62 -4.43
CA ASP A 68 -3.21 0.61 -4.92
C ASP A 68 -2.53 -0.34 -5.89
N VAL A 69 -3.03 -1.58 -5.99
CA VAL A 69 -2.55 -2.50 -7.03
C VAL A 69 -3.02 -2.00 -8.39
N ASN A 70 -2.07 -1.62 -9.24
CA ASN A 70 -2.35 -1.00 -10.55
C ASN A 70 -3.14 -1.92 -11.49
N ASN A 71 -2.77 -3.21 -11.54
CA ASN A 71 -3.44 -4.19 -12.39
C ASN A 71 -3.44 -5.58 -11.73
N PRO A 72 -4.46 -5.90 -10.92
CA PRO A 72 -4.52 -7.17 -10.19
C PRO A 72 -4.42 -8.41 -11.09
N SER A 73 -5.07 -8.39 -12.26
CA SER A 73 -5.02 -9.49 -13.23
C SER A 73 -3.60 -9.74 -13.74
N ALA A 74 -2.84 -8.68 -14.04
CA ALA A 74 -1.45 -8.79 -14.46
C ALA A 74 -0.54 -9.30 -13.33
N VAL A 75 -0.80 -8.88 -12.09
CA VAL A 75 -0.07 -9.39 -10.91
C VAL A 75 -0.31 -10.88 -10.71
N ILE A 76 -1.58 -11.32 -10.78
CA ILE A 76 -1.94 -12.75 -10.68
C ILE A 76 -1.25 -13.56 -11.79
N ALA A 77 -1.28 -13.08 -13.03
CA ALA A 77 -0.62 -13.75 -14.15
C ALA A 77 0.91 -13.83 -13.93
N ALA A 78 1.54 -12.75 -13.49
CA ALA A 78 2.97 -12.72 -13.20
C ALA A 78 3.34 -13.68 -12.06
N LEU A 79 2.54 -13.74 -11.00
CA LEU A 79 2.76 -14.66 -9.88
C LEU A 79 2.65 -16.13 -10.32
N LYS A 80 1.69 -16.45 -11.20
CA LYS A 80 1.50 -17.81 -11.72
C LYS A 80 2.58 -18.23 -12.72
N GLU A 81 2.96 -17.35 -13.64
CA GLU A 81 3.80 -17.71 -14.79
C GLU A 81 5.30 -17.52 -14.52
N ARG A 82 5.66 -16.55 -13.69
CA ARG A 82 7.04 -16.03 -13.58
C ARG A 82 7.62 -16.16 -12.18
N SER A 83 6.80 -16.41 -11.16
CA SER A 83 7.28 -16.52 -9.78
C SER A 83 7.68 -17.94 -9.43
N ARG A 84 8.71 -18.08 -8.59
CA ARG A 84 8.95 -19.33 -7.84
C ARG A 84 8.17 -19.37 -6.53
N VAL A 85 7.59 -18.24 -6.11
CA VAL A 85 6.88 -18.10 -4.83
C VAL A 85 5.61 -18.95 -4.81
N ASN A 86 4.90 -19.06 -5.95
CA ASN A 86 3.64 -19.81 -6.08
C ASN A 86 2.70 -19.60 -4.88
N PRO A 87 2.29 -18.35 -4.61
CA PRO A 87 1.51 -18.06 -3.41
C PRO A 87 0.12 -18.69 -3.48
N ASP A 88 -0.38 -19.09 -2.31
CA ASP A 88 -1.74 -19.60 -2.15
C ASP A 88 -2.76 -18.45 -2.26
N ILE A 89 -2.40 -17.26 -1.74
CA ILE A 89 -3.29 -16.10 -1.70
C ILE A 89 -2.51 -14.84 -2.13
N LEU A 90 -3.12 -14.06 -3.03
CA LEU A 90 -2.78 -12.65 -3.24
C LEU A 90 -3.87 -11.81 -2.55
N THR A 91 -3.47 -10.95 -1.62
CA THR A 91 -4.37 -10.00 -0.97
C THR A 91 -4.07 -8.59 -1.42
N PHE A 92 -5.11 -7.83 -1.72
CA PHE A 92 -5.02 -6.40 -1.87
C PHE A 92 -6.37 -5.74 -1.54
N TRP A 93 -6.37 -4.49 -1.09
CA TRP A 93 -7.58 -3.73 -0.80
C TRP A 93 -7.99 -2.82 -1.95
N GLN A 94 -9.22 -2.31 -1.85
CA GLN A 94 -9.74 -1.27 -2.71
C GLN A 94 -9.82 0.04 -1.92
N ARG A 95 -9.20 1.10 -2.45
CA ARG A 95 -9.14 2.42 -1.80
C ARG A 95 -10.52 3.05 -1.64
N VAL A 96 -10.76 3.64 -0.48
CA VAL A 96 -11.86 4.60 -0.29
C VAL A 96 -11.66 5.84 -1.19
N PRO A 97 -12.71 6.41 -1.79
CA PRO A 97 -14.12 6.26 -1.44
C PRO A 97 -14.86 5.16 -2.21
N GLU A 98 -14.16 4.28 -2.95
CA GLU A 98 -14.81 3.21 -3.71
C GLU A 98 -15.39 2.16 -2.75
N ILE A 99 -16.71 2.19 -2.56
CA ILE A 99 -17.42 1.29 -1.63
C ILE A 99 -18.11 0.11 -2.31
N GLU A 100 -18.09 0.03 -3.64
CA GLU A 100 -18.63 -1.10 -4.40
C GLU A 100 -17.48 -1.99 -4.90
N PRO A 101 -17.54 -3.33 -4.77
CA PRO A 101 -16.47 -4.20 -5.24
C PRO A 101 -16.19 -4.03 -6.74
N LYS A 102 -15.01 -3.51 -7.10
CA LYS A 102 -14.60 -3.25 -8.49
C LYS A 102 -14.10 -4.49 -9.22
N TYR A 103 -13.56 -5.46 -8.48
CA TYR A 103 -12.89 -6.62 -9.05
C TYR A 103 -13.72 -7.89 -8.86
N PRO A 104 -13.71 -8.84 -9.81
CA PRO A 104 -14.46 -10.09 -9.73
C PRO A 104 -13.74 -11.14 -8.89
N TYR A 105 -13.24 -10.75 -7.71
CA TYR A 105 -12.53 -11.64 -6.78
C TYR A 105 -13.26 -11.75 -5.46
N HIS A 106 -12.85 -12.73 -4.65
CA HIS A 106 -13.33 -12.81 -3.26
C HIS A 106 -13.04 -11.49 -2.54
N THR A 107 -14.05 -10.95 -1.88
CA THR A 107 -14.00 -9.63 -1.23
C THR A 107 -14.48 -9.79 0.21
N GLU A 108 -13.69 -9.28 1.15
CA GLU A 108 -14.05 -9.17 2.55
C GLU A 108 -14.22 -7.69 2.92
N TRP A 109 -15.19 -7.40 3.78
CA TRP A 109 -15.44 -6.03 4.24
C TRP A 109 -14.56 -5.68 5.44
N GLU A 110 -13.83 -4.58 5.33
CA GLU A 110 -13.07 -4.00 6.44
C GLU A 110 -13.73 -2.71 6.95
N SER A 111 -13.73 -2.52 8.27
CA SER A 111 -14.30 -1.34 8.91
C SER A 111 -13.25 -0.25 9.09
N LEU A 112 -13.35 0.83 8.31
CA LEU A 112 -12.45 1.98 8.37
C LEU A 112 -13.20 3.24 8.77
N ALA A 113 -12.63 4.02 9.70
CA ALA A 113 -13.15 5.34 10.06
C ALA A 113 -12.58 6.39 9.10
N VAL A 114 -13.34 6.73 8.06
CA VAL A 114 -12.91 7.65 6.99
C VAL A 114 -13.68 8.97 7.08
N LEU A 115 -12.97 10.08 6.94
CA LEU A 115 -13.55 11.43 6.89
C LEU A 115 -13.19 12.09 5.55
N PRO A 116 -14.13 12.28 4.61
CA PRO A 116 -13.85 12.99 3.37
C PRO A 116 -13.65 14.47 3.66
N ILE A 117 -12.44 14.99 3.46
CA ILE A 117 -12.14 16.42 3.61
C ILE A 117 -11.87 16.99 2.23
N THR A 118 -12.74 17.89 1.76
CA THR A 118 -12.60 18.57 0.46
C THR A 118 -11.86 19.90 0.59
N SER A 119 -12.18 20.68 1.63
CA SER A 119 -11.49 21.92 1.96
C SER A 119 -11.59 22.21 3.45
N PHE A 120 -10.66 23.02 3.96
CA PHE A 120 -10.71 23.48 5.35
C PHE A 120 -12.00 24.22 5.66
N ASP A 121 -12.47 25.11 4.76
CA ASP A 121 -13.69 25.88 4.97
C ASP A 121 -14.93 24.99 5.08
N TYR A 122 -15.06 24.02 4.17
CA TYR A 122 -16.16 23.06 4.19
C TYR A 122 -16.10 22.20 5.47
N TRP A 123 -14.92 21.68 5.80
CA TRP A 123 -14.73 20.91 7.03
C TRP A 123 -15.12 21.72 8.26
N TRP A 124 -14.60 22.95 8.39
CA TRP A 124 -14.80 23.82 9.54
C TRP A 124 -16.25 24.27 9.69
N ASN A 125 -16.89 24.72 8.61
CA ASN A 125 -18.21 25.34 8.66
C ASN A 125 -19.36 24.34 8.48
N LYS A 126 -19.14 23.21 7.78
CA LYS A 126 -20.21 22.30 7.36
C LYS A 126 -20.08 20.88 7.91
N GLN A 127 -18.88 20.37 8.22
CA GLN A 127 -18.72 18.98 8.69
C GLN A 127 -18.54 18.86 10.20
N VAL A 128 -17.67 19.67 10.82
CA VAL A 128 -17.42 19.54 12.27
C VAL A 128 -18.54 20.16 13.10
N LYS A 129 -18.81 19.54 14.26
CA LYS A 129 -19.80 20.03 15.22
C LYS A 129 -19.32 21.32 15.88
N GLY A 130 -20.27 22.15 16.33
CA GLY A 130 -19.96 23.39 17.05
C GLY A 130 -19.13 23.18 18.31
N THR A 131 -19.31 22.05 19.00
CA THR A 131 -18.51 21.64 20.16
C THR A 131 -17.03 21.47 19.81
N THR A 132 -16.72 20.80 18.69
CA THR A 132 -15.36 20.62 18.18
C THR A 132 -14.70 21.97 17.89
N ARG A 133 -15.41 22.89 17.21
CA ARG A 133 -14.89 24.26 16.98
C ARG A 133 -14.61 25.01 18.28
N ASN A 134 -15.46 24.85 19.29
CA ASN A 134 -15.27 25.49 20.59
C ASN A 134 -14.05 24.92 21.33
N MET A 135 -13.80 23.61 21.23
CA MET A 135 -12.60 22.99 21.80
C MET A 135 -11.33 23.51 21.11
N ILE A 136 -11.33 23.64 19.79
CA ILE A 136 -10.20 24.20 19.03
C ILE A 136 -9.94 25.67 19.41
N ARG A 137 -10.98 26.49 19.56
CA ARG A 137 -10.80 27.87 20.04
C ARG A 137 -10.32 27.91 21.50
N LYS A 138 -10.75 26.96 22.33
CA LYS A 138 -10.31 26.86 23.72
C LYS A 138 -8.83 26.50 23.81
N SER A 139 -8.34 25.56 23.01
CA SER A 139 -6.91 25.21 22.98
C SER A 139 -6.04 26.40 22.58
N GLN A 140 -6.48 27.17 21.58
CA GLN A 140 -5.81 28.42 21.19
C GLN A 140 -5.77 29.44 22.34
N LYS A 141 -6.87 29.63 23.06
CA LYS A 141 -6.93 30.55 24.21
C LYS A 141 -5.99 30.18 25.36
N VAL A 142 -5.66 28.89 25.50
CA VAL A 142 -4.70 28.42 26.52
C VAL A 142 -3.26 28.36 25.98
N GLY A 143 -3.00 28.95 24.81
CA GLY A 143 -1.65 29.08 24.25
C GLY A 143 -1.16 27.90 23.42
N VAL A 144 -2.04 26.95 23.06
CA VAL A 144 -1.66 25.86 22.14
C VAL A 144 -1.53 26.43 20.73
N GLU A 145 -0.35 26.27 20.15
CA GLU A 145 -0.05 26.66 18.78
C GLU A 145 0.25 25.44 17.91
N VAL A 146 -0.12 25.53 16.63
CA VAL A 146 0.19 24.53 15.61
C VAL A 146 1.02 25.22 14.53
N ARG A 147 2.18 24.65 14.20
CA ARG A 147 3.10 25.19 13.19
C ARG A 147 3.56 24.07 12.29
N GLN A 148 3.90 24.40 11.05
CA GLN A 148 4.65 23.49 10.19
C GLN A 148 6.11 23.49 10.68
N VAL A 149 6.72 22.31 10.72
CA VAL A 149 8.09 22.10 11.17
C VAL A 149 8.79 21.18 10.19
N ALA A 150 10.11 21.29 10.09
CA ALA A 150 10.90 20.35 9.31
C ALA A 150 10.86 18.96 9.95
N PHE A 151 10.93 17.92 9.12
CA PHE A 151 11.11 16.56 9.60
C PHE A 151 12.61 16.31 9.84
N ASP A 152 13.09 16.77 10.98
CA ASP A 152 14.49 16.67 11.40
C ASP A 152 14.66 15.88 12.72
N ASP A 153 15.91 15.67 13.12
CA ASP A 153 16.22 14.89 14.32
C ASP A 153 15.70 15.55 15.61
N ASP A 154 15.61 16.89 15.65
CA ASP A 154 15.07 17.61 16.81
C ASP A 154 13.57 17.35 16.94
N PHE A 155 12.83 17.39 15.83
CA PHE A 155 11.41 17.04 15.79
C PHE A 155 11.17 15.57 16.20
N VAL A 156 11.97 14.64 15.68
CA VAL A 156 11.87 13.21 16.03
C VAL A 156 12.18 12.96 17.51
N ARG A 157 13.20 13.63 18.07
CA ARG A 157 13.52 13.57 19.50
C ARG A 157 12.34 14.07 20.35
N GLY A 158 11.82 15.25 20.05
CA GLY A 158 10.68 15.81 20.80
C GLY A 158 9.44 14.90 20.76
N MET A 159 9.13 14.30 19.61
CA MET A 159 8.06 13.31 19.50
C MET A 159 8.33 12.07 20.36
N THR A 160 9.56 11.56 20.33
CA THR A 160 9.99 10.39 21.11
C THR A 160 9.86 10.65 22.61
N ASP A 161 10.27 11.84 23.06
CA ASP A 161 10.17 12.26 24.46
C ASP A 161 8.70 12.25 24.93
N ILE A 162 7.78 12.84 24.15
CA ILE A 162 6.34 12.85 24.47
C ILE A 162 5.77 11.42 24.60
N PHE A 163 6.09 10.54 23.66
CA PHE A 163 5.57 9.16 23.67
C PHE A 163 6.19 8.29 24.78
N ASN A 164 7.40 8.60 25.23
CA ASN A 164 8.08 7.87 26.31
C ASN A 164 7.78 8.45 27.71
N GLU A 165 7.38 9.71 27.84
CA GLU A 165 6.99 10.34 29.11
C GLU A 165 5.68 9.80 29.68
N THR A 166 4.76 9.34 28.81
CA THR A 166 3.54 8.68 29.25
C THR A 166 3.85 7.20 29.42
N PRO A 167 3.74 6.58 30.62
CA PRO A 167 3.83 5.13 30.75
C PRO A 167 2.62 4.53 30.03
N VAL A 168 2.77 4.30 28.72
CA VAL A 168 1.80 3.56 27.93
C VAL A 168 1.80 2.16 28.51
N ARG A 169 0.75 1.89 29.29
CA ARG A 169 0.42 0.63 29.95
C ARG A 169 0.07 -0.42 28.87
N GLN A 170 0.97 -0.72 27.95
CA GLN A 170 0.86 -1.82 27.00
C GLN A 170 1.57 -3.04 27.59
N GLY A 171 0.84 -3.78 28.42
CA GLY A 171 1.31 -5.00 29.02
C GLY A 171 0.31 -5.56 30.02
N LYS A 172 -0.66 -6.33 29.50
CA LYS A 172 -1.30 -7.53 30.06
C LYS A 172 -2.73 -7.67 29.52
N SER A 173 -2.84 -8.45 28.45
CA SER A 173 -3.95 -9.39 28.23
C SER A 173 -3.32 -10.72 27.87
#